data_AF-A0A7K5L6H7-F1
#
_entry.id   AF-A0A7K5L6H7-F1
#
_cell.length_a   1.000
_cell.length_b   1.000
_cell.length_c   1.000
_cell.angle_alpha   90.00
_cell.angle_beta   90.00
_cell.angle_gamma   90.00
#
_symmetry.space_group_name_H-M   'P 1'
#
loop_
_entity.id
_entity.type
_entity.pdbx_description
1 polymer ?
#
loop_
_entity_poly.entity_id
_entity_poly.type
_entity_poly.pdbx_seq_one_letter_code
_entity_poly.pdbx_strand_id
1 'polypeptide(L)'
;VSRKVKYASLGVLVLQNASLVLSIRYVRTLPGERFLPTTAVVMAEAMKGSACLLLLLIQHRGSVRQTAVTLHEAVVGQFGDTLRLAVPSLIYTLQNNLQYVAISNLPAATFQVTYQLKILTTALFSVLLLGTSLSRLQWLSLALLFAGVALVQAEQARAVPLPAALSPSAGPEGPPQSYAVGLAAVAASCLSSGFAGVYFERLLKRSGGSIWLRNVQLGAVGTAVGLGAMLAAEGSSVAALGFFYGYNGAVWAVVVNQAAGGLLVAVVVRYADNILKGFATALSILASTAASAHLFGFRPRAPFLAGTAMVLAAVVLYGRPRGPSGRAQDG
;
A
#
# COMPACT_ATOMS: atom_id res chain seq x y z
N VAL A 1 21.34 -9.86 -13.12
CA VAL A 1 21.16 -8.58 -12.38
C VAL A 1 22.20 -8.51 -11.27
N SER A 2 22.91 -7.40 -11.12
CA SER A 2 23.99 -7.27 -10.12
C SER A 2 23.44 -7.37 -8.69
N ARG A 3 24.15 -8.09 -7.82
CA ARG A 3 23.87 -8.22 -6.37
C ARG A 3 23.66 -6.84 -5.72
N LYS A 4 24.34 -5.81 -6.23
CA LYS A 4 24.20 -4.40 -5.80
C LYS A 4 22.81 -3.83 -6.06
N VAL A 5 22.22 -4.07 -7.23
CA VAL A 5 20.86 -3.57 -7.59
C VAL A 5 19.81 -4.16 -6.67
N LYS A 6 19.95 -5.45 -6.33
CA LYS A 6 19.04 -6.15 -5.41
C LYS A 6 19.03 -5.51 -4.02
N TYR A 7 20.19 -5.38 -3.38
CA TYR A 7 20.28 -4.78 -2.04
C TYR A 7 19.95 -3.28 -2.03
N ALA A 8 20.35 -2.54 -3.07
CA ALA A 8 19.97 -1.14 -3.21
C ALA A 8 18.45 -0.98 -3.31
N SER A 9 17.77 -1.77 -4.14
CA SER A 9 16.30 -1.72 -4.28
C SER A 9 15.57 -2.03 -2.97
N LEU A 10 16.11 -2.95 -2.16
CA LEU A 10 15.57 -3.28 -0.85
C LEU A 10 15.77 -2.14 0.14
N GLY A 11 16.96 -1.54 0.20
CA GLY A 11 17.22 -0.38 1.06
C GLY A 11 16.30 0.80 0.72
N VAL A 12 16.14 1.09 -0.58
CA VAL A 12 15.20 2.11 -1.06
C VAL A 12 13.77 1.76 -0.67
N LEU A 13 13.36 0.47 -0.74
CA LEU A 13 12.03 0.04 -0.32
C LEU A 13 11.78 0.25 1.17
N VAL A 14 12.77 -0.04 2.03
CA VAL A 14 12.66 0.23 3.48
C VAL A 14 12.38 1.71 3.72
N LEU A 15 13.22 2.56 3.12
CA LEU A 15 13.14 4.01 3.29
C LEU A 15 11.85 4.57 2.72
N GLN A 16 11.45 4.12 1.52
CA GLN A 16 10.24 4.55 0.84
C GLN A 16 9.00 4.18 1.65
N ASN A 17 8.87 2.94 2.12
CA ASN A 17 7.72 2.51 2.91
C ASN A 17 7.63 3.28 4.24
N ALA A 18 8.76 3.46 4.93
CA ALA A 18 8.78 4.17 6.21
C ALA A 18 8.46 5.66 6.03
N SER A 19 9.15 6.33 5.10
CA SER A 19 8.92 7.74 4.80
C SER A 19 7.51 8.02 4.33
N LEU A 20 6.88 7.13 3.54
CA LEU A 20 5.52 7.33 3.05
C LEU A 20 4.51 7.39 4.20
N VAL A 21 4.53 6.41 5.09
CA VAL A 21 3.58 6.34 6.22
C VAL A 21 3.77 7.54 7.15
N LEU A 22 5.02 7.88 7.47
CA LEU A 22 5.35 9.00 8.35
C LEU A 22 4.96 10.35 7.71
N SER A 23 5.22 10.53 6.42
CA SER A 23 4.91 11.78 5.71
C SER A 23 3.40 11.97 5.56
N ILE A 24 2.65 10.90 5.26
CA ILE A 24 1.18 10.96 5.25
C ILE A 24 0.67 11.35 6.64
N ARG A 25 1.18 10.70 7.70
CA ARG A 25 0.78 11.04 9.08
C ARG A 25 1.06 12.52 9.36
N TYR A 26 2.28 12.98 9.09
CA TYR A 26 2.70 14.36 9.31
C TYR A 26 1.75 15.36 8.62
N VAL A 27 1.54 15.22 7.31
CA VAL A 27 0.71 16.15 6.54
C VAL A 27 -0.76 16.10 6.95
N ARG A 28 -1.25 14.94 7.41
CA ARG A 28 -2.64 14.78 7.89
C ARG A 28 -2.85 15.29 9.31
N THR A 29 -1.79 15.41 10.12
CA THR A 29 -1.85 15.93 11.50
C THR A 29 -1.44 17.40 11.62
N LEU A 30 -0.92 18.02 10.56
CA LEU A 30 -0.59 19.45 10.56
C LEU A 30 -1.85 20.31 10.84
N PRO A 31 -1.74 21.35 11.67
CA PRO A 31 -2.78 22.36 11.80
C PRO A 31 -2.87 23.20 10.51
N GLY A 32 -4.09 23.47 10.04
CA GLY A 32 -4.34 24.27 8.84
C GLY A 32 -5.30 23.59 7.85
N GLU A 33 -5.36 24.15 6.65
CA GLU A 33 -6.20 23.66 5.56
C GLU A 33 -5.76 22.25 5.15
N ARG A 34 -6.71 21.31 5.16
CA ARG A 34 -6.42 19.93 4.77
C ARG A 34 -6.72 19.70 3.31
N PHE A 35 -5.74 19.17 2.62
CA PHE A 35 -5.94 18.63 1.29
C PHE A 35 -6.91 17.44 1.30
N LEU A 36 -7.60 17.27 0.19
CA LEU A 36 -8.52 16.17 -0.06
C LEU A 36 -7.72 14.91 -0.45
N PRO A 37 -7.76 13.81 0.33
CA PRO A 37 -6.97 12.61 0.04
C PRO A 37 -7.22 12.02 -1.35
N THR A 38 -8.45 12.10 -1.84
CA THR A 38 -8.86 11.59 -3.15
C THR A 38 -8.09 12.26 -4.29
N THR A 39 -7.89 13.58 -4.22
CA THR A 39 -7.08 14.33 -5.19
C THR A 39 -5.62 13.86 -5.21
N ALA A 40 -5.04 13.59 -4.04
CA ALA A 40 -3.65 13.14 -3.91
C ALA A 40 -3.46 11.73 -4.48
N VAL A 41 -4.45 10.84 -4.29
CA VAL A 41 -4.47 9.51 -4.91
C VAL A 41 -4.53 9.63 -6.42
N VAL A 42 -5.40 10.48 -6.96
CA VAL A 42 -5.49 10.75 -8.42
C VAL A 42 -4.16 11.25 -8.96
N MET A 43 -3.53 12.22 -8.29
CA MET A 43 -2.24 12.76 -8.72
C MET A 43 -1.13 11.69 -8.67
N ALA A 44 -1.12 10.83 -7.65
CA ALA A 44 -0.15 9.75 -7.57
C ALA A 44 -0.32 8.73 -8.71
N GLU A 45 -1.57 8.39 -9.09
CA GLU A 45 -1.84 7.55 -10.26
C GLU A 45 -1.42 8.24 -11.58
N ALA A 46 -1.75 9.52 -11.74
CA ALA A 46 -1.38 10.29 -12.93
C ALA A 46 0.15 10.38 -13.10
N MET A 47 0.88 10.62 -12.01
CA MET A 47 2.34 10.66 -12.02
C MET A 47 2.95 9.28 -12.33
N LYS A 48 2.40 8.20 -11.78
CA LYS A 48 2.81 6.83 -12.13
C LYS A 48 2.57 6.52 -13.61
N GLY A 49 1.39 6.86 -14.12
CA GLY A 49 1.05 6.70 -15.54
C GLY A 49 2.03 7.44 -16.44
N SER A 50 2.32 8.70 -16.10
CA SER A 50 3.27 9.56 -16.83
C SER A 50 4.69 8.99 -16.82
N ALA A 51 5.16 8.51 -15.66
CA ALA A 51 6.47 7.89 -15.53
C ALA A 51 6.57 6.58 -16.34
N CYS A 52 5.52 5.74 -16.31
CA CYS A 52 5.46 4.54 -17.13
C CYS A 52 5.46 4.86 -18.63
N LEU A 53 4.75 5.90 -19.07
CA LEU A 53 4.77 6.38 -20.45
C LEU A 53 6.17 6.86 -20.87
N LEU A 54 6.85 7.61 -20.01
CA LEU A 54 8.23 8.06 -20.24
C LEU A 54 9.19 6.88 -20.38
N LEU A 55 9.09 5.88 -19.50
CA LEU A 55 9.91 4.66 -19.59
C LEU A 55 9.66 3.90 -20.89
N LEU A 56 8.42 3.85 -21.36
CA LEU A 56 8.06 3.22 -22.63
C LEU A 56 8.66 4.00 -23.82
N LEU A 57 8.58 5.33 -23.81
CA LEU A 57 9.24 6.18 -24.81
C LEU A 57 10.75 5.94 -24.87
N ILE A 58 11.42 5.85 -23.71
CA ILE A 58 12.85 5.54 -23.62
C ILE A 58 13.14 4.14 -24.19
N GLN A 59 12.31 3.15 -23.88
CA GLN A 59 12.45 1.79 -24.39
C GLN A 59 12.33 1.71 -25.93
N HIS A 60 11.47 2.54 -26.52
CA HIS A 60 11.33 2.69 -27.97
C HIS A 60 12.34 3.67 -28.58
N ARG A 61 13.44 3.98 -27.89
CA ARG A 61 14.50 4.91 -28.34
C ARG A 61 13.98 6.29 -28.75
N GLY A 62 12.94 6.79 -28.07
CA GLY A 62 12.32 8.08 -28.35
C GLY A 62 11.34 8.08 -29.53
N SER A 63 11.02 6.91 -30.12
CA SER A 63 10.04 6.83 -31.20
C SER A 63 8.61 7.00 -30.68
N VAL A 64 8.09 8.22 -30.82
CA VAL A 64 6.70 8.57 -30.46
C VAL A 64 5.71 7.75 -31.28
N ARG A 65 5.99 7.52 -32.57
CA ARG A 65 5.10 6.73 -33.44
C ARG A 65 4.96 5.29 -32.96
N GLN A 66 6.06 4.63 -32.59
CA GLN A 66 6.00 3.25 -32.08
C GLN A 66 5.31 3.19 -30.72
N THR A 67 5.60 4.16 -29.83
CA THR A 67 4.94 4.26 -28.52
C THR A 67 3.43 4.46 -28.67
N ALA A 68 3.00 5.34 -29.58
CA ALA A 68 1.60 5.62 -29.85
C ALA A 68 0.88 4.40 -30.45
N VAL A 69 1.51 3.69 -31.39
CA VAL A 69 0.96 2.45 -31.96
C VAL A 69 0.82 1.37 -30.88
N THR A 70 1.86 1.13 -30.08
CA THR A 70 1.82 0.16 -28.98
C THR A 70 0.77 0.53 -27.93
N LEU A 71 0.62 1.82 -27.61
CA LEU A 71 -0.41 2.29 -26.67
C LEU A 71 -1.81 2.11 -27.25
N HIS A 72 -2.01 2.45 -28.51
CA HIS A 72 -3.29 2.30 -29.20
C HIS A 72 -3.69 0.82 -29.31
N GLU A 73 -2.79 -0.06 -29.73
CA GLU A 73 -3.01 -1.51 -29.77
C GLU A 73 -3.30 -2.08 -28.39
N ALA A 74 -2.62 -1.60 -27.35
CA ALA A 74 -2.85 -2.06 -25.99
C ALA A 74 -4.19 -1.58 -25.42
N VAL A 75 -4.55 -0.30 -25.61
CA VAL A 75 -5.76 0.28 -25.00
C VAL A 75 -7.00 -0.09 -25.80
N VAL A 76 -6.94 0.10 -27.13
CA VAL A 76 -8.08 -0.09 -28.04
C VAL A 76 -8.12 -1.52 -28.58
N GLY A 77 -6.98 -2.05 -29.03
CA GLY A 77 -6.90 -3.41 -29.58
C GLY A 77 -7.13 -4.52 -28.54
N GLN A 78 -6.81 -4.27 -27.27
CA GLN A 78 -7.06 -5.20 -26.15
C GLN A 78 -8.08 -4.65 -25.14
N PHE A 79 -9.15 -4.00 -25.63
CA PHE A 79 -10.16 -3.38 -24.77
C PHE A 79 -10.72 -4.32 -23.70
N GLY A 80 -10.94 -5.60 -24.02
CA GLY A 80 -11.44 -6.59 -23.06
C GLY A 80 -10.47 -6.84 -21.88
N ASP A 81 -9.16 -6.82 -22.13
CA ASP A 81 -8.17 -6.95 -21.06
C ASP A 81 -8.00 -5.64 -20.29
N THR A 82 -8.08 -4.49 -20.97
CA THR A 82 -8.11 -3.16 -20.33
C THR A 82 -9.31 -3.00 -19.39
N LEU A 83 -10.48 -3.48 -19.78
CA LEU A 83 -11.67 -3.47 -18.93
C LEU A 83 -11.53 -4.41 -17.72
N ARG A 84 -10.91 -5.58 -17.89
CA ARG A 84 -10.57 -6.48 -16.77
C ARG A 84 -9.56 -5.84 -15.80
N LEU A 85 -8.66 -4.99 -16.29
CA LEU A 85 -7.73 -4.21 -15.47
C LEU A 85 -8.41 -3.05 -14.71
N ALA A 86 -9.62 -2.64 -15.09
CA ALA A 86 -10.37 -1.62 -14.37
C ALA A 86 -10.77 -2.08 -12.97
N VAL A 87 -11.09 -3.37 -12.81
CA VAL A 87 -11.46 -3.97 -11.51
C VAL A 87 -10.33 -3.82 -10.48
N PRO A 88 -9.11 -4.32 -10.69
CA PRO A 88 -8.02 -4.14 -9.74
C PRO A 88 -7.64 -2.66 -9.57
N SER A 89 -7.73 -1.83 -10.62
CA SER A 89 -7.44 -0.39 -10.53
C SER A 89 -8.42 0.35 -9.60
N LEU A 90 -9.71 0.04 -9.69
CA LEU A 90 -10.75 0.58 -8.80
C LEU A 90 -10.48 0.18 -7.35
N ILE A 91 -10.16 -1.09 -7.14
CA ILE A 91 -9.91 -1.61 -5.80
C ILE A 91 -8.62 -1.00 -5.21
N TYR A 92 -7.56 -0.82 -6.00
CA TYR A 92 -6.34 -0.13 -5.56
C TYR A 92 -6.59 1.35 -5.25
N THR A 93 -7.43 2.03 -6.03
CA THR A 93 -7.84 3.42 -5.76
C THR A 93 -8.59 3.52 -4.44
N LEU A 94 -9.57 2.65 -4.22
CA LEU A 94 -10.30 2.56 -2.96
C LEU A 94 -9.34 2.26 -1.80
N GLN A 95 -8.44 1.30 -1.99
CA GLN A 95 -7.45 0.90 -1.01
C GLN A 95 -6.55 2.07 -0.60
N ASN A 96 -6.03 2.84 -1.55
CA ASN A 96 -5.15 3.99 -1.30
C ASN A 96 -5.91 5.07 -0.50
N ASN A 97 -7.17 5.33 -0.83
CA ASN A 97 -8.02 6.26 -0.05
C ASN A 97 -8.26 5.75 1.39
N LEU A 98 -8.58 4.47 1.56
CA LEU A 98 -8.75 3.86 2.88
C LEU A 98 -7.45 3.91 3.71
N GLN A 99 -6.28 3.84 3.08
CA GLN A 99 -5.01 4.05 3.78
C GLN A 99 -4.87 5.47 4.33
N TYR A 100 -5.24 6.50 3.55
CA TYR A 100 -5.24 7.87 4.06
C TYR A 100 -6.19 8.03 5.24
N VAL A 101 -7.38 7.44 5.18
CA VAL A 101 -8.33 7.43 6.30
C VAL A 101 -7.73 6.73 7.51
N ALA A 102 -7.13 5.55 7.33
CA ALA A 102 -6.51 4.80 8.43
C ALA A 102 -5.34 5.55 9.07
N ILE A 103 -4.39 6.09 8.29
CA ILE A 103 -3.22 6.84 8.79
C ILE A 103 -3.65 8.15 9.46
N SER A 104 -4.74 8.77 9.01
CA SER A 104 -5.30 9.97 9.67
C SER A 104 -5.85 9.66 11.06
N ASN A 105 -6.33 8.43 11.30
CA ASN A 105 -7.03 8.04 12.53
C ASN A 105 -6.21 7.14 13.47
N LEU A 106 -5.12 6.53 12.99
CA LEU A 106 -4.25 5.65 13.78
C LEU A 106 -2.84 6.24 13.90
N PRO A 107 -2.15 5.99 15.03
CA PRO A 107 -0.71 6.21 15.12
C PRO A 107 0.02 5.47 14.00
N ALA A 108 1.05 6.10 13.41
CA ALA A 108 1.79 5.53 12.27
C ALA A 108 2.36 4.14 12.58
N ALA A 109 2.94 3.94 13.77
CA ALA A 109 3.44 2.65 14.22
C ALA A 109 2.34 1.57 14.30
N THR A 110 1.18 1.91 14.89
CA THR A 110 0.02 1.02 14.98
C THR A 110 -0.50 0.66 13.59
N PHE A 111 -0.66 1.65 12.70
CA PHE A 111 -1.07 1.42 11.32
C PHE A 111 -0.11 0.47 10.61
N GLN A 112 1.20 0.70 10.74
CA GLN A 112 2.20 -0.07 10.03
C GLN A 112 2.24 -1.54 10.43
N VAL A 113 2.10 -1.85 11.72
CA VAL A 113 2.01 -3.25 12.18
C VAL A 113 0.70 -3.90 11.72
N THR A 114 -0.41 -3.17 11.81
CA THR A 114 -1.76 -3.69 11.49
C THR A 114 -1.94 -3.92 10.00
N TYR A 115 -1.35 -3.07 9.17
CA TYR A 115 -1.39 -3.17 7.71
C TYR A 115 -0.72 -4.45 7.20
N GLN A 116 0.11 -5.12 8.01
CA GLN A 116 0.66 -6.43 7.69
C GLN A 116 -0.41 -7.54 7.61
N LEU A 117 -1.61 -7.33 8.17
CA LEU A 117 -2.79 -8.21 7.94
C LEU A 117 -3.10 -8.40 6.46
N LYS A 118 -2.63 -7.51 5.58
CA LYS A 118 -2.67 -7.73 4.14
C LYS A 118 -2.12 -9.11 3.75
N ILE A 119 -1.03 -9.58 4.37
CA ILE A 119 -0.44 -10.90 4.09
C ILE A 119 -1.46 -12.01 4.36
N LEU A 120 -2.18 -11.94 5.48
CA LEU A 120 -3.26 -12.86 5.81
C LEU A 120 -4.34 -12.86 4.72
N THR A 121 -4.85 -11.68 4.38
CA THR A 121 -5.94 -11.56 3.40
C THR A 121 -5.51 -12.02 2.00
N THR A 122 -4.30 -11.67 1.55
CA THR A 122 -3.74 -12.15 0.28
C THR A 122 -3.64 -13.67 0.29
N ALA A 123 -3.10 -14.27 1.36
CA ALA A 123 -2.96 -15.72 1.44
C ALA A 123 -4.30 -16.44 1.40
N LEU A 124 -5.32 -15.93 2.11
CA LEU A 124 -6.68 -16.46 2.08
C LEU A 124 -7.27 -16.39 0.66
N PHE A 125 -7.19 -15.23 -0.01
CA PHE A 125 -7.66 -15.11 -1.38
C PHE A 125 -6.86 -15.94 -2.37
N SER A 126 -5.55 -16.12 -2.19
CA SER A 126 -4.74 -17.02 -3.03
C SER A 126 -5.20 -18.47 -2.92
N VAL A 127 -5.52 -18.95 -1.72
CA VAL A 127 -6.09 -20.30 -1.53
C VAL A 127 -7.46 -20.40 -2.20
N LEU A 128 -8.35 -19.42 -1.98
CA LEU A 128 -9.74 -19.47 -2.47
C LEU A 128 -9.87 -19.25 -3.99
N LEU A 129 -9.14 -18.31 -4.58
CA LEU A 129 -9.30 -17.89 -5.98
C LEU A 129 -8.33 -18.54 -6.96
N LEU A 130 -7.11 -18.87 -6.49
CA LEU A 130 -6.05 -19.47 -7.30
C LEU A 130 -5.82 -20.95 -6.96
N GLY A 131 -6.45 -21.48 -5.90
CA GLY A 131 -6.25 -22.87 -5.46
C GLY A 131 -4.84 -23.13 -4.94
N THR A 132 -4.12 -22.10 -4.46
CA THR A 132 -2.74 -22.29 -4.01
C THR A 132 -2.69 -23.11 -2.72
N SER A 133 -1.85 -24.14 -2.67
CA SER A 133 -1.56 -24.84 -1.42
C SER A 133 -0.56 -24.06 -0.58
N LEU A 134 -0.83 -23.95 0.73
CA LEU A 134 0.07 -23.33 1.71
C LEU A 134 0.67 -24.40 2.62
N SER A 135 1.94 -24.26 2.98
CA SER A 135 2.60 -25.19 3.89
C SER A 135 2.09 -25.00 5.33
N ARG A 136 2.27 -26.02 6.18
CA ARG A 136 1.96 -25.91 7.62
C ARG A 136 2.69 -24.72 8.28
N LEU A 137 3.93 -24.46 7.87
CA LEU A 137 4.72 -23.34 8.35
C LEU A 137 4.14 -21.98 7.91
N GLN A 138 3.62 -21.90 6.68
CA GLN A 138 2.93 -20.70 6.19
C GLN A 138 1.64 -20.48 7.00
N TRP A 139 0.82 -21.50 7.23
CA TRP A 139 -0.36 -21.38 8.09
C TRP A 139 -0.02 -20.94 9.52
N LEU A 140 1.02 -21.52 10.12
CA LEU A 140 1.49 -21.11 11.44
C LEU A 140 1.93 -19.64 11.45
N SER A 141 2.67 -19.21 10.42
CA SER A 141 3.09 -17.80 10.30
C SER A 141 1.90 -16.85 10.16
N LEU A 142 0.83 -17.25 9.48
CA LEU A 142 -0.40 -16.45 9.36
C LEU A 142 -1.15 -16.34 10.69
N ALA A 143 -1.23 -17.43 11.46
CA ALA A 143 -1.80 -17.40 12.81
C ALA A 143 -0.98 -16.50 13.75
N LEU A 144 0.36 -16.61 13.69
CA LEU A 144 1.28 -15.77 14.46
C LEU A 144 1.14 -14.29 14.09
N LEU A 145 1.00 -13.98 12.80
CA LEU A 145 0.75 -12.63 12.30
C LEU A 145 -0.54 -12.05 12.89
N PHE A 146 -1.64 -12.80 12.82
CA PHE A 146 -2.93 -12.37 13.34
C PHE A 146 -2.87 -12.14 14.86
N ALA A 147 -2.27 -13.06 15.61
CA ALA A 147 -2.08 -12.92 17.05
C ALA A 147 -1.23 -11.70 17.42
N GLY A 148 -0.14 -11.46 16.69
CA GLY A 148 0.73 -10.29 16.91
C GLY A 148 0.01 -8.96 16.65
N VAL A 149 -0.79 -8.89 15.58
CA VAL A 149 -1.61 -7.70 15.31
C VAL A 149 -2.70 -7.53 16.37
N ALA A 150 -3.39 -8.61 16.76
CA ALA A 150 -4.41 -8.57 17.82
C ALA A 150 -3.82 -8.07 19.14
N LEU A 151 -2.60 -8.48 19.51
CA LEU A 151 -1.92 -8.01 20.71
C LEU A 151 -1.59 -6.51 20.65
N VAL A 152 -1.07 -6.03 19.51
CA VAL A 152 -0.83 -4.59 19.28
C VAL A 152 -2.14 -3.80 19.38
N GLN A 153 -3.21 -4.32 18.77
CA GLN A 153 -4.52 -3.67 18.76
C GLN A 153 -5.16 -3.63 20.15
N ALA A 154 -5.07 -4.71 20.93
CA ALA A 154 -5.58 -4.79 22.29
C ALA A 154 -4.87 -3.78 23.22
N GLU A 155 -3.56 -3.61 23.08
CA GLU A 155 -2.82 -2.61 23.86
C GLU A 155 -3.24 -1.19 23.54
N GLN A 156 -3.43 -0.89 22.26
CA GLN A 156 -3.85 0.44 21.81
C GLN A 156 -5.30 0.75 22.22
N ALA A 157 -6.20 -0.23 22.18
CA ALA A 157 -7.56 -0.09 22.67
C ALA A 157 -7.62 0.23 24.18
N ARG A 158 -6.70 -0.34 24.98
CA ARG A 158 -6.57 -0.02 26.42
C ARG A 158 -5.94 1.35 26.69
N ALA A 159 -5.20 1.89 25.73
CA ALA A 159 -4.57 3.19 25.84
C ALA A 159 -5.53 4.35 25.50
N VAL A 160 -6.71 4.08 24.92
CA VAL A 160 -7.78 5.06 24.76
C VAL A 160 -8.39 5.31 26.15
N PRO A 161 -8.31 6.53 26.70
CA PRO A 161 -8.99 6.82 27.97
C PRO A 161 -10.49 6.56 27.80
N LEU A 162 -11.12 5.94 28.81
CA LEU A 162 -12.58 6.05 28.98
C LEU A 162 -12.97 7.52 28.85
N PRO A 163 -14.19 7.86 28.36
CA PRO A 163 -14.60 9.25 28.26
C PRO A 163 -14.54 9.87 29.65
N ALA A 164 -13.48 10.64 29.91
CA ALA A 164 -13.35 11.49 31.05
C ALA A 164 -14.36 12.61 30.83
N ALA A 165 -15.59 12.37 31.30
CA ALA A 165 -16.43 13.47 31.73
C ALA A 165 -15.56 14.35 32.65
N LEU A 166 -15.44 15.63 32.29
CA LEU A 166 -14.79 16.72 33.04
C LEU A 166 -13.27 16.87 32.82
N SER A 167 -12.86 17.49 31.71
CA SER A 167 -11.69 18.39 31.66
C SER A 167 -11.75 19.29 30.42
N PRO A 168 -12.09 20.59 30.56
CA PRO A 168 -11.93 21.57 29.50
C PRO A 168 -10.52 22.16 29.59
N SER A 169 -9.62 21.77 28.69
CA SER A 169 -8.34 22.47 28.52
C SER A 169 -8.01 22.61 27.04
N ALA A 170 -8.04 23.88 26.63
CA ALA A 170 -7.91 24.38 25.28
C ALA A 170 -6.52 24.18 24.67
N GLY A 171 -6.53 23.81 23.39
CA GLY A 171 -5.46 23.93 22.39
C GLY A 171 -6.13 23.77 21.01
N PRO A 172 -5.56 24.26 19.89
CA PRO A 172 -6.23 24.21 18.59
C PRO A 172 -6.48 22.75 18.24
N GLU A 173 -7.75 22.35 18.33
CA GLU A 173 -8.14 20.95 18.27
C GLU A 173 -7.78 20.38 16.90
N GLY A 174 -6.77 19.49 16.90
CA GLY A 174 -6.65 18.51 15.84
C GLY A 174 -7.98 17.77 15.69
N PRO A 175 -8.28 17.22 14.51
CA PRO A 175 -9.59 16.65 14.26
C PRO A 175 -9.86 15.47 15.21
N PRO A 176 -11.14 15.15 15.47
CA PRO A 176 -11.51 13.95 16.20
C PRO A 176 -10.94 12.72 15.49
N GLN A 177 -9.89 12.12 16.05
CA GLN A 177 -9.32 10.87 15.56
C GLN A 177 -10.15 9.72 16.14
N SER A 178 -10.84 8.99 15.27
CA SER A 178 -11.63 7.82 15.69
C SER A 178 -10.83 6.55 15.46
N TYR A 179 -10.35 5.95 16.55
CA TYR A 179 -9.60 4.70 16.51
C TYR A 179 -10.38 3.59 15.78
N ALA A 180 -11.69 3.50 16.01
CA ALA A 180 -12.56 2.53 15.37
C ALA A 180 -12.67 2.74 13.84
N VAL A 181 -12.79 3.99 13.38
CA VAL A 181 -12.78 4.31 11.95
C VAL A 181 -11.44 3.96 11.32
N GLY A 182 -10.33 4.25 12.03
CA GLY A 182 -9.00 3.88 11.61
C GLY A 182 -8.80 2.36 11.45
N LEU A 183 -9.29 1.59 12.43
CA LEU A 183 -9.24 0.13 12.42
C LEU A 183 -10.12 -0.48 11.32
N ALA A 184 -11.33 0.04 11.14
CA ALA A 184 -12.22 -0.39 10.07
C ALA A 184 -11.61 -0.09 8.68
N ALA A 185 -11.03 1.10 8.51
CA ALA A 185 -10.39 1.51 7.27
C ALA A 185 -9.16 0.64 6.94
N VAL A 186 -8.30 0.31 7.91
CA VAL A 186 -7.15 -0.58 7.66
C VAL A 186 -7.60 -2.01 7.37
N ALA A 187 -8.64 -2.52 8.03
CA ALA A 187 -9.18 -3.85 7.75
C ALA A 187 -9.77 -3.93 6.33
N ALA A 188 -10.58 -2.96 5.94
CA ALA A 188 -11.13 -2.86 4.58
C ALA A 188 -10.02 -2.67 3.54
N SER A 189 -8.99 -1.87 3.83
CA SER A 189 -7.81 -1.70 2.97
C SER A 189 -7.02 -3.01 2.80
N CYS A 190 -6.82 -3.79 3.87
CA CYS A 190 -6.16 -5.08 3.78
C CYS A 190 -6.96 -6.08 2.93
N LEU A 191 -8.27 -6.23 3.20
CA LEU A 191 -9.15 -7.13 2.44
C LEU A 191 -9.18 -6.79 0.95
N SER A 192 -9.40 -5.51 0.62
CA SER A 192 -9.39 -5.02 -0.76
C SER A 192 -8.03 -5.26 -1.44
N SER A 193 -6.93 -5.02 -0.73
CA SER A 193 -5.59 -5.27 -1.27
C SER A 193 -5.31 -6.75 -1.55
N GLY A 194 -5.74 -7.62 -0.62
CA GLY A 194 -5.59 -9.07 -0.76
C GLY A 194 -6.32 -9.57 -2.00
N PHE A 195 -7.58 -9.16 -2.18
CA PHE A 195 -8.38 -9.53 -3.33
C PHE A 195 -7.80 -8.97 -4.65
N ALA A 196 -7.51 -7.66 -4.71
CA ALA A 196 -6.98 -7.02 -5.91
C ALA A 196 -5.65 -7.63 -6.37
N GLY A 197 -4.73 -7.88 -5.43
CA GLY A 197 -3.44 -8.50 -5.74
C GLY A 197 -3.60 -9.89 -6.36
N VAL A 198 -4.45 -10.73 -5.78
CA VAL A 198 -4.70 -12.10 -6.27
C VAL A 198 -5.45 -12.08 -7.60
N TYR A 199 -6.42 -11.18 -7.76
CA TYR A 199 -7.14 -10.99 -9.02
C TYR A 199 -6.19 -10.54 -10.15
N PHE A 200 -5.33 -9.56 -9.86
CA PHE A 200 -4.32 -9.08 -10.80
C PHE A 200 -3.32 -10.18 -11.17
N GLU A 201 -2.86 -10.98 -10.19
CA GLU A 201 -2.00 -12.14 -10.46
C GLU A 201 -2.70 -13.16 -11.38
N ARG A 202 -3.98 -13.45 -11.13
CA ARG A 202 -4.77 -14.35 -11.99
C ARG A 202 -4.90 -13.82 -13.42
N LEU A 203 -5.04 -12.49 -13.57
CA LEU A 203 -5.12 -11.84 -14.88
C LEU A 203 -3.78 -11.86 -15.62
N LEU A 204 -2.67 -11.60 -14.92
CA LEU A 204 -1.32 -11.71 -15.49
C LEU A 204 -0.99 -13.13 -15.97
N LYS A 205 -1.41 -14.15 -15.23
CA LYS A 205 -1.22 -15.56 -15.63
C LYS A 205 -2.05 -15.96 -16.87
N ARG A 206 -3.16 -15.27 -17.15
CA ARG A 206 -4.04 -15.56 -18.30
C ARG A 206 -3.63 -14.85 -19.58
N SER A 207 -3.01 -13.68 -19.50
CA SER A 207 -2.62 -12.90 -20.67
C SER A 207 -1.10 -12.68 -20.69
N GLY A 208 -0.40 -13.30 -21.65
CA GLY A 208 1.08 -13.27 -21.79
C GLY A 208 1.69 -11.94 -22.24
N GLY A 209 1.25 -10.80 -21.69
CA GLY A 209 1.70 -9.45 -22.08
C GLY A 209 2.89 -8.91 -21.27
N SER A 210 3.50 -7.83 -21.77
CA SER A 210 4.57 -7.09 -21.07
C SER A 210 4.06 -6.45 -19.77
N ILE A 211 4.79 -6.65 -18.66
CA ILE A 211 4.49 -6.07 -17.33
C ILE A 211 4.39 -4.54 -17.41
N TRP A 212 5.25 -3.90 -18.21
CA TRP A 212 5.27 -2.44 -18.35
C TRP A 212 4.04 -1.91 -19.08
N LEU A 213 3.60 -2.63 -20.12
CA LEU A 213 2.39 -2.28 -20.86
C LEU A 213 1.14 -2.40 -19.97
N ARG A 214 1.09 -3.46 -19.16
CA ARG A 214 0.05 -3.66 -18.15
C ARG A 214 0.05 -2.55 -17.10
N ASN A 215 1.22 -2.09 -16.67
CA ASN A 215 1.33 -0.96 -15.74
C ASN A 215 0.91 0.39 -16.37
N VAL A 216 1.15 0.61 -17.67
CA VAL A 216 0.63 1.79 -18.37
C VAL A 216 -0.90 1.74 -18.45
N GLN A 217 -1.47 0.60 -18.85
CA GLN A 217 -2.92 0.40 -18.87
C GLN A 217 -3.54 0.59 -17.48
N LEU A 218 -2.95 -0.02 -16.45
CA LEU A 218 -3.38 0.10 -15.07
C LEU A 218 -3.30 1.55 -14.58
N GLY A 219 -2.24 2.29 -14.93
CA GLY A 219 -2.09 3.70 -14.57
C GLY A 219 -3.10 4.61 -15.26
N ALA A 220 -3.36 4.40 -16.55
CA ALA A 220 -4.36 5.17 -17.31
C ALA A 220 -5.78 4.93 -16.79
N VAL A 221 -6.16 3.65 -16.63
CA VAL A 221 -7.47 3.27 -16.10
C VAL A 221 -7.60 3.68 -14.63
N GLY A 222 -6.55 3.50 -13.83
CA GLY A 222 -6.50 3.93 -12.43
C GLY A 222 -6.67 5.43 -12.26
N THR A 223 -6.09 6.25 -13.14
CA THR A 223 -6.29 7.71 -13.13
C THR A 223 -7.75 8.07 -13.45
N ALA A 224 -8.33 7.47 -14.48
CA ALA A 224 -9.73 7.71 -14.86
C ALA A 224 -10.71 7.28 -13.76
N VAL A 225 -10.50 6.08 -13.19
CA VAL A 225 -11.28 5.56 -12.08
C VAL A 225 -11.09 6.41 -10.82
N GLY A 226 -9.87 6.87 -10.54
CA GLY A 226 -9.55 7.78 -9.46
C GLY A 226 -10.33 9.10 -9.57
N LEU A 227 -10.36 9.70 -10.76
CA LEU A 227 -11.14 10.91 -11.02
C LEU A 227 -12.63 10.67 -10.79
N GLY A 228 -13.18 9.57 -11.31
CA GLY A 228 -14.58 9.20 -11.07
C GLY A 228 -14.90 9.02 -9.58
N ALA A 229 -14.04 8.31 -8.84
CA ALA A 229 -14.19 8.10 -7.41
C ALA A 229 -14.09 9.41 -6.60
N MET A 230 -13.17 10.30 -6.99
CA MET A 230 -13.03 11.63 -6.39
C MET A 230 -14.28 12.48 -6.63
N LEU A 231 -14.79 12.52 -7.85
CA LEU A 231 -16.01 13.26 -8.19
C LEU A 231 -17.23 12.71 -7.43
N ALA A 232 -17.33 11.39 -7.29
CA ALA A 232 -18.43 10.75 -6.56
C ALA A 232 -18.37 11.00 -5.05
N ALA A 233 -17.18 10.99 -4.44
CA ALA A 233 -17.02 11.11 -2.99
C ALA A 233 -16.92 12.56 -2.50
N GLU A 234 -16.16 13.40 -3.21
CA GLU A 234 -15.78 14.76 -2.76
C GLU A 234 -15.97 15.81 -3.87
N GLY A 235 -16.75 15.52 -4.92
CA GLY A 235 -16.90 16.41 -6.08
C GLY A 235 -17.40 17.81 -5.74
N SER A 236 -18.35 17.94 -4.81
CA SER A 236 -18.84 19.24 -4.32
C SER A 236 -17.76 20.03 -3.60
N SER A 237 -16.98 19.37 -2.74
CA SER A 237 -15.83 19.97 -2.04
C SER A 237 -14.74 20.40 -3.01
N VAL A 238 -14.43 19.58 -4.02
CA VAL A 238 -13.46 19.91 -5.08
C VAL A 238 -13.93 21.11 -5.91
N ALA A 239 -15.23 21.19 -6.21
CA ALA A 239 -15.80 22.33 -6.95
C ALA A 239 -15.76 23.62 -6.13
N ALA A 240 -16.00 23.55 -4.82
CA ALA A 240 -16.02 24.71 -3.94
C ALA A 240 -14.62 25.20 -3.53
N LEU A 241 -13.70 24.29 -3.21
CA LEU A 241 -12.37 24.60 -2.66
C LEU A 241 -11.25 24.57 -3.73
N GLY A 242 -11.50 23.89 -4.84
CA GLY A 242 -10.51 23.61 -5.88
C GLY A 242 -9.78 22.28 -5.67
N PHE A 243 -9.31 21.69 -6.77
CA PHE A 243 -8.62 20.39 -6.78
C PHE A 243 -7.32 20.39 -5.96
N PHE A 244 -6.57 21.49 -5.97
CA PHE A 244 -5.28 21.63 -5.27
C PHE A 244 -5.40 22.31 -3.91
N TYR A 245 -6.60 22.35 -3.32
CA TYR A 245 -6.81 22.95 -2.01
C TYR A 245 -5.93 22.29 -0.93
N GLY A 246 -5.27 23.09 -0.10
CA GLY A 246 -4.37 22.62 0.96
C GLY A 246 -3.08 21.95 0.48
N TYR A 247 -2.74 22.02 -0.82
CA TYR A 247 -1.46 21.49 -1.32
C TYR A 247 -0.30 22.40 -0.93
N ASN A 248 0.71 21.82 -0.29
CA ASN A 248 1.98 22.46 -0.01
C ASN A 248 3.14 21.54 -0.44
N GLY A 249 4.39 21.98 -0.23
CA GLY A 249 5.56 21.18 -0.60
C GLY A 249 5.60 19.79 0.05
N ALA A 250 5.07 19.65 1.27
CA ALA A 250 5.01 18.36 1.96
C ALA A 250 3.93 17.43 1.36
N VAL A 251 2.77 17.97 0.94
CA VAL A 251 1.75 17.20 0.21
C VAL A 251 2.33 16.68 -1.11
N TRP A 252 3.02 17.53 -1.87
CA TRP A 252 3.67 17.11 -3.12
C TRP A 252 4.74 16.05 -2.87
N ALA A 253 5.53 16.17 -1.80
CA ALA A 253 6.49 15.14 -1.41
C ALA A 253 5.81 13.79 -1.12
N VAL A 254 4.63 13.79 -0.46
CA VAL A 254 3.83 12.59 -0.26
C VAL A 254 3.35 11.99 -1.58
N VAL A 255 2.80 12.79 -2.48
CA VAL A 255 2.31 12.35 -3.79
C VAL A 255 3.44 11.74 -4.63
N VAL A 256 4.59 12.41 -4.69
CA VAL A 256 5.79 11.92 -5.39
C VAL A 256 6.27 10.62 -4.77
N ASN A 257 6.35 10.53 -3.44
CA ASN A 257 6.82 9.34 -2.74
C ASN A 257 5.85 8.15 -2.93
N GLN A 258 4.54 8.41 -2.98
CA GLN A 258 3.53 7.40 -3.27
C GLN A 258 3.65 6.89 -4.71
N ALA A 259 3.84 7.80 -5.68
CA ALA A 259 4.04 7.44 -7.08
C ALA A 259 5.33 6.61 -7.27
N ALA A 260 6.45 7.07 -6.70
CA ALA A 260 7.73 6.38 -6.74
C ALA A 260 7.65 4.99 -6.08
N GLY A 261 6.95 4.87 -4.95
CA GLY A 261 6.69 3.61 -4.27
C GLY A 261 5.98 2.59 -5.14
N GLY A 262 4.94 3.00 -5.87
CA GLY A 262 4.23 2.11 -6.79
C GLY A 262 5.12 1.53 -7.89
N LEU A 263 6.01 2.34 -8.47
CA LEU A 263 6.98 1.89 -9.48
C LEU A 263 8.08 1.01 -8.86
N LEU A 264 8.55 1.37 -7.68
CA LEU A 264 9.57 0.62 -6.94
C LEU A 264 9.07 -0.80 -6.60
N VAL A 265 7.80 -0.94 -6.21
CA VAL A 265 7.20 -2.26 -5.96
C VAL A 265 7.29 -3.15 -7.21
N ALA A 266 7.05 -2.63 -8.41
CA ALA A 266 7.18 -3.40 -9.65
C ALA A 266 8.64 -3.87 -9.89
N VAL A 267 9.61 -3.00 -9.63
CA VAL A 267 11.05 -3.34 -9.72
C VAL A 267 11.43 -4.41 -8.69
N VAL A 268 11.01 -4.24 -7.44
CA VAL A 268 11.29 -5.17 -6.34
C VAL A 268 10.63 -6.52 -6.58
N VAL A 269 9.41 -6.55 -7.11
CA VAL A 269 8.74 -7.81 -7.49
C VAL A 269 9.54 -8.56 -8.54
N ARG A 270 10.12 -7.85 -9.50
CA ARG A 270 10.92 -8.44 -10.58
C ARG A 270 12.30 -8.93 -10.15
N TYR A 271 12.93 -8.32 -9.15
CA TYR A 271 14.35 -8.54 -8.85
C TYR A 271 14.68 -9.03 -7.43
N ALA A 272 13.74 -8.99 -6.49
CA ALA A 272 13.96 -9.40 -5.11
C ALA A 272 13.17 -10.66 -4.73
N ASP A 273 13.82 -11.52 -3.94
CA ASP A 273 13.19 -12.73 -3.38
C ASP A 273 12.18 -12.34 -2.30
N ASN A 274 11.17 -13.19 -2.10
CA ASN A 274 10.13 -12.95 -1.10
C ASN A 274 10.69 -12.88 0.34
N ILE A 275 11.77 -13.62 0.64
CA ILE A 275 12.47 -13.52 1.94
C ILE A 275 12.99 -12.09 2.17
N LEU A 276 13.69 -11.54 1.18
CA LEU A 276 14.34 -10.23 1.29
C LEU A 276 13.32 -9.10 1.37
N LYS A 277 12.19 -9.22 0.65
CA LYS A 277 11.06 -8.31 0.82
C LYS A 277 10.49 -8.37 2.24
N GLY A 278 10.41 -9.56 2.83
CA GLY A 278 10.02 -9.74 4.23
C GLY A 278 10.94 -9.00 5.19
N PHE A 279 12.26 -9.13 5.01
CA PHE A 279 13.25 -8.39 5.81
C PHE A 279 13.16 -6.87 5.62
N ALA A 280 13.01 -6.39 4.38
CA ALA A 280 12.83 -4.96 4.12
C ALA A 280 11.55 -4.42 4.80
N THR A 281 10.47 -5.19 4.74
CA THR A 281 9.23 -4.83 5.42
C THR A 281 9.43 -4.78 6.94
N ALA A 282 10.13 -5.77 7.50
CA ALA A 282 10.44 -5.81 8.93
C ALA A 282 11.28 -4.60 9.38
N LEU A 283 12.33 -4.26 8.62
CA LEU A 283 13.15 -3.07 8.88
C LEU A 283 12.34 -1.78 8.76
N SER A 284 11.40 -1.69 7.81
CA SER A 284 10.53 -0.53 7.66
C SER A 284 9.61 -0.34 8.88
N ILE A 285 9.03 -1.42 9.40
CA ILE A 285 8.21 -1.39 10.63
C ILE A 285 9.04 -0.87 11.82
N LEU A 286 10.26 -1.39 12.00
CA LEU A 286 11.15 -0.94 13.07
C LEU A 286 11.55 0.53 12.92
N ALA A 287 11.96 0.93 11.71
CA ALA A 287 12.36 2.30 11.41
C ALA A 287 11.21 3.29 11.65
N SER A 288 10.00 2.98 11.17
CA SER A 288 8.84 3.83 11.39
C SER A 288 8.38 3.87 12.83
N THR A 289 8.52 2.77 13.57
CA THR A 289 8.19 2.74 15.01
C THR A 289 9.16 3.65 15.77
N ALA A 290 10.46 3.54 15.50
CA ALA A 290 11.48 4.40 16.10
C ALA A 290 11.29 5.88 15.73
N ALA A 291 11.04 6.16 14.44
CA ALA A 291 10.74 7.51 13.98
C ALA A 291 9.45 8.05 14.59
N SER A 292 8.41 7.22 14.76
CA SER A 292 7.16 7.64 15.40
C SER A 292 7.37 7.96 16.88
N ALA A 293 8.27 7.24 17.56
CA ALA A 293 8.63 7.53 18.93
C ALA A 293 9.32 8.89 19.08
N HIS A 294 10.23 9.20 18.16
CA HIS A 294 10.99 10.46 18.19
C HIS A 294 10.21 11.67 17.64
N LEU A 295 9.48 11.51 16.53
CA LEU A 295 8.81 12.60 15.81
C LEU A 295 7.40 12.89 16.35
N PHE A 296 6.69 11.87 16.81
CA PHE A 296 5.29 11.98 17.24
C PHE A 296 5.09 11.61 18.71
N GLY A 297 6.17 11.41 19.48
CA GLY A 297 6.11 11.08 20.90
C GLY A 297 5.46 9.73 21.22
N PHE A 298 5.39 8.81 20.24
CA PHE A 298 4.79 7.49 20.44
C PHE A 298 5.61 6.66 21.44
N ARG A 299 5.00 6.22 22.55
CA ARG A 299 5.69 5.43 23.58
C ARG A 299 5.35 3.94 23.40
N PRO A 300 6.18 3.13 22.74
CA PRO A 300 5.92 1.70 22.57
C PRO A 300 6.05 0.99 23.93
N ARG A 301 4.94 0.43 24.43
CA ARG A 301 4.94 -0.39 25.64
C ARG A 301 5.35 -1.83 25.34
N ALA A 302 5.72 -2.59 26.36
CA ALA A 302 6.11 -4.00 26.25
C ALA A 302 5.15 -4.88 25.42
N PRO A 303 3.81 -4.86 25.61
CA PRO A 303 2.89 -5.65 24.78
C PRO A 303 2.87 -5.21 23.31
N PHE A 304 3.03 -3.91 23.02
CA PHE A 304 3.18 -3.43 21.64
C PHE A 304 4.44 -3.99 20.99
N LEU A 305 5.57 -3.99 21.71
CA LEU A 305 6.84 -4.54 21.22
C LEU A 305 6.77 -6.04 21.00
N ALA A 306 6.13 -6.78 21.93
CA ALA A 306 5.92 -8.22 21.80
C ALA A 306 5.06 -8.55 20.57
N GLY A 307 3.92 -7.85 20.39
CA GLY A 307 3.07 -8.05 19.22
C GLY A 307 3.77 -7.68 17.92
N THR A 308 4.55 -6.59 17.91
CA THR A 308 5.38 -6.21 16.77
C THR A 308 6.40 -7.31 16.46
N ALA A 309 7.11 -7.85 17.45
CA ALA A 309 8.08 -8.93 17.26
C ALA A 309 7.43 -10.20 16.67
N MET A 310 6.23 -10.56 17.10
CA MET A 310 5.44 -11.65 16.53
C MET A 310 5.13 -11.40 15.05
N VAL A 311 4.70 -10.18 14.69
CA VAL A 311 4.43 -9.78 13.30
C VAL A 311 5.70 -9.86 12.46
N LEU A 312 6.84 -9.38 12.95
CA LEU A 312 8.12 -9.45 12.24
C LEU A 312 8.55 -10.90 12.01
N ALA A 313 8.46 -11.74 13.03
CA ALA A 313 8.75 -13.17 12.92
C ALA A 313 7.85 -13.85 11.89
N ALA A 314 6.55 -13.54 11.91
CA ALA A 314 5.58 -14.06 10.94
C ALA A 314 5.90 -13.65 9.50
N VAL A 315 6.23 -12.38 9.26
CA VAL A 315 6.59 -11.86 7.92
C VAL A 315 7.81 -12.60 7.36
N VAL A 316 8.85 -12.78 8.18
CA VAL A 316 10.06 -13.50 7.77
C VAL A 316 9.78 -14.99 7.55
N LEU A 317 8.98 -15.61 8.42
CA LEU A 317 8.65 -17.03 8.33
C LEU A 317 7.81 -17.35 7.09
N TYR A 318 6.81 -16.52 6.78
CA TYR A 318 5.97 -16.66 5.60
C TYR A 318 6.77 -16.51 4.29
N GLY A 319 7.78 -15.63 4.29
CA GLY A 319 8.63 -15.35 3.14
C GLY A 319 9.65 -16.45 2.81
N ARG A 320 9.84 -17.45 3.68
CA ARG A 320 10.79 -18.55 3.45
C ARG A 320 10.36 -19.42 2.26
N PRO A 321 11.31 -19.82 1.37
CA PRO A 321 11.02 -20.73 0.29
C PRO A 321 10.52 -22.06 0.86
N ARG A 322 9.56 -22.66 0.17
CA ARG A 322 9.08 -24.00 0.50
C ARG A 322 10.28 -24.94 0.42
N GLY A 323 10.56 -25.65 1.51
CA GLY A 323 11.54 -26.73 1.49
C GLY A 323 11.17 -27.74 0.40
N PRO A 324 12.14 -28.55 -0.08
CA PRO A 324 11.88 -29.60 -1.05
C PRO A 324 11.00 -30.67 -0.40
N SER A 325 9.69 -30.49 -0.47
CA SER A 325 8.69 -31.46 -0.03
C SER A 325 7.53 -31.35 -1.01
N GLY A 326 7.64 -32.09 -2.12
CA GLY A 326 6.59 -32.18 -3.15
C GLY A 326 7.03 -32.14 -4.62
N ARG A 327 8.26 -32.51 -4.98
CA ARG A 327 8.56 -33.05 -6.33
C ARG A 327 8.54 -34.58 -6.26
N ALA A 328 7.34 -35.13 -6.23
CA ALA A 328 6.95 -36.52 -6.42
C ALA A 328 5.42 -36.48 -6.34
N GLN A 329 4.59 -36.78 -7.33
CA GLN A 329 4.69 -37.53 -8.57
C GLN A 329 3.85 -36.79 -9.62
N ASP A 330 4.34 -36.73 -10.86
CA ASP A 330 3.55 -36.66 -12.10
C ASP A 330 4.58 -36.95 -13.19
N GLY A 331 4.84 -38.25 -13.36
CA GLY A 331 5.55 -38.84 -14.48
C GLY A 331 4.56 -39.70 -15.26
#